data_AF-A0A7Y7NMV6-F1
#
_entry.id   AF-A0A7Y7NMV6-F1
#
_cell.length_a   1.000
_cell.length_b   1.000
_cell.length_c   1.000
_cell.angle_alpha   90.00
_cell.angle_beta   90.00
_cell.angle_gamma   90.00
#
_symmetry.space_group_name_H-M   'P 1'
#
loop_
_entity.id
_entity.type
_entity.pdbx_description
1 polymer ?
#
loop_
_entity_poly.entity_id
_entity_poly.type
_entity_poly.pdbx_seq_one_letter_code
_entity_poly.pdbx_strand_id
1 'polypeptide(L)'
;MTRFINVNLVIAAQMTTPADNPLVTDNSRMMDIWFGGSAVRKQMFKKVTKDEQEFIVETLKNRGFIQSGNLLVDPAVVMYAEMENQFLGGIITIGFGENNKPVELKLGGKAFNELCARLSSPHGNGSAG
;
A
#
# COMPACT_ATOMS: atom_id res chain seq x y z
N MET A 1 -24.18 6.24 -0.19
CA MET A 1 -24.04 4.79 -0.46
C MET A 1 -22.63 4.41 -0.08
N THR A 2 -22.44 3.80 1.09
CA THR A 2 -21.12 3.40 1.58
C THR A 2 -20.67 2.19 0.78
N ARG A 3 -19.58 2.30 0.03
CA ARG A 3 -19.04 1.18 -0.75
C ARG A 3 -18.36 0.20 0.21
N PHE A 4 -18.63 -1.10 0.05
CA PHE A 4 -17.91 -2.11 0.80
C PHE A 4 -16.57 -2.41 0.09
N ILE A 5 -15.46 -2.06 0.73
CA ILE A 5 -14.12 -2.47 0.31
C ILE A 5 -13.70 -3.59 1.26
N ASN A 6 -13.44 -4.78 0.72
CA ASN A 6 -12.89 -5.86 1.52
C ASN A 6 -11.41 -5.57 1.82
N VAL A 7 -11.17 -4.86 2.92
CA VAL A 7 -9.84 -4.43 3.36
C VAL A 7 -8.88 -5.61 3.50
N ASN A 8 -9.36 -6.82 3.82
CA ASN A 8 -8.50 -8.00 4.01
C ASN A 8 -7.76 -8.43 2.73
N LEU A 9 -8.30 -8.10 1.55
CA LEU A 9 -7.68 -8.40 0.27
C LEU A 9 -6.79 -7.27 -0.24
N VAL A 10 -6.82 -6.10 0.41
CA VAL A 10 -5.94 -4.98 0.04
C VAL A 10 -4.51 -5.38 0.39
N ILE A 11 -3.59 -5.11 -0.54
CA ILE A 11 -2.15 -5.34 -0.41
C ILE A 11 -1.33 -4.06 -0.61
N ALA A 12 -1.91 -3.07 -1.29
CA ALA A 12 -1.39 -1.71 -1.31
C ALA A 12 -2.53 -0.72 -1.58
N ALA A 13 -2.35 0.52 -1.14
CA ALA A 13 -3.30 1.60 -1.41
C ALA A 13 -2.57 2.94 -1.50
N GLN A 14 -2.89 3.75 -2.51
CA GLN A 14 -2.34 5.08 -2.71
C GLN A 14 -3.43 6.14 -2.66
N MET A 15 -3.25 7.11 -1.78
CA MET A 15 -4.20 8.20 -1.54
C MET A 15 -3.86 9.39 -2.43
N THR A 16 -4.84 10.00 -3.10
CA THR A 16 -4.64 11.32 -3.72
C THR A 16 -5.08 12.40 -2.74
N THR A 17 -4.13 13.23 -2.31
CA THR A 17 -4.38 14.39 -1.43
C THR A 17 -4.51 15.68 -2.26
N PRO A 18 -5.01 16.81 -1.70
CA PRO A 18 -5.02 18.08 -2.43
C PRO A 18 -3.63 18.56 -2.82
N ALA A 19 -2.62 18.20 -2.04
CA ALA A 19 -1.23 18.52 -2.34
C ALA A 19 -0.75 17.80 -3.62
N ASP A 20 -1.24 16.58 -3.87
CA ASP A 20 -0.92 15.82 -5.08
C ASP A 20 -1.76 16.28 -6.28
N ASN A 21 -3.01 16.67 -6.04
CA ASN A 21 -3.92 17.14 -7.07
C ASN A 21 -4.89 18.20 -6.50
N PRO A 22 -4.72 19.50 -6.86
CA PRO A 22 -5.58 20.57 -6.34
C PRO A 22 -7.07 20.42 -6.66
N LEU A 23 -7.45 19.57 -7.62
CA LEU A 23 -8.84 19.29 -7.98
C LEU A 23 -9.55 18.34 -7.00
N VAL A 24 -8.82 17.67 -6.11
CA VAL A 24 -9.45 16.84 -5.07
C VAL A 24 -9.78 17.68 -3.83
N THR A 25 -11.05 17.64 -3.44
CA THR A 25 -11.55 18.26 -2.21
C THR A 25 -11.77 17.19 -1.14
N ASP A 26 -12.14 17.60 0.08
CA ASP A 26 -12.50 16.65 1.15
C ASP A 26 -13.68 15.74 0.78
N ASN A 27 -14.56 16.18 -0.12
CA ASN A 27 -15.71 15.40 -0.57
C ASN A 27 -15.48 14.71 -1.93
N SER A 28 -14.28 14.86 -2.51
CA SER A 28 -13.97 14.34 -3.85
C SER A 28 -12.55 13.75 -3.95
N ARG A 29 -12.12 13.02 -2.91
CA ARG A 29 -10.84 12.30 -2.91
C ARG A 29 -10.82 11.17 -3.93
N MET A 30 -9.61 10.75 -4.27
CA MET A 30 -9.35 9.57 -5.10
C MET A 30 -8.38 8.64 -4.38
N MET A 31 -8.54 7.34 -4.64
CA MET A 31 -7.68 6.30 -4.09
C MET A 31 -7.45 5.23 -5.13
N ASP A 32 -6.20 4.85 -5.33
CA ASP A 32 -5.85 3.63 -6.05
C ASP A 32 -5.65 2.51 -5.03
N ILE A 33 -6.32 1.36 -5.22
CA ILE A 33 -6.20 0.20 -4.34
C ILE A 33 -5.75 -1.00 -5.16
N TRP A 34 -4.76 -1.71 -4.66
CA TRP A 34 -4.31 -2.99 -5.19
C TRP A 34 -4.84 -4.11 -4.29
N PHE A 35 -5.55 -5.04 -4.91
CA PHE A 35 -6.05 -6.25 -4.28
C PHE A 35 -5.16 -7.44 -4.64
N GLY A 36 -4.83 -8.25 -3.64
CA GLY A 36 -4.14 -9.52 -3.80
C GLY A 36 -5.08 -10.62 -4.30
N GLY A 37 -4.49 -11.75 -4.70
CA GLY A 37 -5.20 -12.90 -5.27
C GLY A 37 -4.31 -13.67 -6.24
N SER A 38 -4.91 -14.44 -7.15
CA SER A 38 -4.17 -15.14 -8.22
C SER A 38 -3.42 -14.17 -9.15
N ALA A 39 -3.93 -12.95 -9.28
CA ALA A 39 -3.26 -11.82 -9.92
C ALA A 39 -3.57 -10.56 -9.12
N VAL A 40 -2.60 -9.65 -9.05
CA VAL A 40 -2.77 -8.34 -8.45
C VAL A 40 -3.67 -7.49 -9.33
N ARG A 41 -4.75 -6.95 -8.76
CA ARG A 41 -5.70 -6.09 -9.46
C ARG A 41 -5.71 -4.69 -8.88
N LYS A 42 -5.48 -3.68 -9.72
CA LYS A 42 -5.60 -2.26 -9.37
C LYS A 42 -7.02 -1.76 -9.67
N GLN A 43 -7.64 -1.11 -8.69
CA GLN A 43 -8.92 -0.42 -8.86
C GLN A 43 -8.80 1.03 -8.40
N MET A 44 -9.21 1.97 -9.26
CA MET A 44 -9.35 3.37 -8.89
C MET A 44 -10.73 3.62 -8.30
N PHE A 45 -10.75 4.19 -7.10
CA PHE A 45 -11.93 4.71 -6.42
C PHE A 45 -11.95 6.23 -6.54
N LYS A 46 -13.07 6.76 -7.04
CA LYS A 46 -13.30 8.21 -7.22
C LYS A 46 -14.41 8.68 -6.29
N LYS A 47 -14.36 9.97 -5.95
CA LYS A 47 -15.36 10.64 -5.10
C LYS A 47 -15.48 9.96 -3.74
N VAL A 48 -14.33 9.62 -3.16
CA VAL A 48 -14.24 9.14 -1.77
C VAL A 48 -14.25 10.36 -0.86
N THR A 49 -14.93 10.27 0.27
CA THR A 49 -14.87 11.33 1.29
C THR A 49 -13.57 11.24 2.08
N LYS A 50 -13.18 12.33 2.73
CA LYS A 50 -12.02 12.36 3.63
C LYS A 50 -12.16 11.31 4.73
N ASP A 51 -13.31 11.24 5.39
CA ASP A 51 -13.56 10.30 6.48
C ASP A 51 -13.44 8.83 6.03
N GLU A 52 -13.97 8.48 4.85
CA GLU A 52 -13.81 7.13 4.27
C GLU A 52 -12.35 6.82 3.98
N GLN A 53 -11.60 7.78 3.45
CA GLN A 53 -10.17 7.62 3.16
C GLN A 53 -9.37 7.44 4.45
N GLU A 54 -9.60 8.27 5.46
CA GLU A 54 -8.93 8.19 6.76
C GLU A 54 -9.24 6.87 7.47
N PHE A 55 -10.49 6.42 7.44
CA PHE A 55 -10.88 5.12 7.97
C PHE A 55 -10.12 3.95 7.31
N ILE A 56 -9.97 3.97 5.99
CA ILE A 56 -9.19 2.94 5.27
C ILE A 56 -7.71 3.03 5.67
N VAL A 57 -7.13 4.24 5.72
CA VAL A 57 -5.73 4.45 6.12
C VAL A 57 -5.47 3.88 7.51
N GLU A 58 -6.33 4.20 8.49
CA GLU A 58 -6.20 3.68 9.85
C GLU A 58 -6.35 2.16 9.90
N THR A 59 -7.33 1.61 9.18
CA THR A 59 -7.56 0.15 9.11
C THR A 59 -6.33 -0.58 8.56
N LEU A 60 -5.71 -0.06 7.49
CA LEU A 60 -4.52 -0.67 6.89
C LEU A 60 -3.29 -0.52 7.80
N LYS A 61 -3.11 0.63 8.46
CA LYS A 61 -2.04 0.82 9.45
C LYS A 61 -2.16 -0.15 10.62
N ASN A 62 -3.36 -0.36 11.14
CA ASN A 62 -3.63 -1.32 12.22
C ASN A 62 -3.35 -2.77 11.80
N ARG A 63 -3.44 -3.07 10.50
CA ARG A 63 -3.01 -4.36 9.92
C ARG A 63 -1.49 -4.47 9.69
N GLY A 64 -0.73 -3.42 10.00
CA GLY A 64 0.72 -3.41 9.86
C GLY A 64 1.21 -2.94 8.49
N PHE A 65 0.42 -2.21 7.71
CA PHE A 65 0.92 -1.62 6.47
C PHE A 65 2.02 -0.58 6.77
N ILE A 66 3.03 -0.53 5.90
CA ILE A 66 4.06 0.50 5.94
C ILE A 66 3.59 1.70 5.12
N GLN A 67 3.76 2.90 5.66
CA GLN A 67 3.42 4.15 4.98
C GLN A 67 4.63 4.77 4.30
N SER A 68 4.49 5.11 3.02
CA SER A 68 5.46 5.86 2.22
C SER A 68 4.77 7.05 1.54
N GLY A 69 4.83 8.22 2.16
CA GLY A 69 4.07 9.38 1.71
C GLY A 69 2.57 9.08 1.71
N ASN A 70 1.94 9.10 0.53
CA ASN A 70 0.53 8.78 0.34
C ASN A 70 0.26 7.30 -0.01
N LEU A 71 1.30 6.47 -0.12
CA LEU A 71 1.23 5.04 -0.39
C LEU A 71 1.28 4.24 0.92
N LEU A 72 0.46 3.20 1.00
CA LEU A 72 0.47 2.17 2.04
C LEU A 72 0.72 0.83 1.37
N VAL A 73 1.60 0.00 1.94
CA VAL A 73 1.94 -1.33 1.41
C VAL A 73 1.95 -2.37 2.52
N ASP A 74 1.40 -3.54 2.24
CA ASP A 74 1.55 -4.72 3.09
C ASP A 74 2.96 -5.30 2.92
N PRO A 75 3.82 -5.27 3.95
CA PRO A 75 5.15 -5.86 3.85
C PRO A 75 5.13 -7.37 3.62
N ALA A 76 4.06 -8.08 4.02
CA ALA A 76 3.98 -9.54 3.94
C ALA A 76 3.84 -10.08 2.51
N VAL A 77 3.45 -9.23 1.56
CA VAL A 77 3.24 -9.63 0.14
C VAL A 77 4.35 -9.16 -0.78
N VAL A 78 5.37 -8.47 -0.25
CA VAL A 78 6.49 -7.99 -1.05
C VAL A 78 7.35 -9.18 -1.49
N MET A 79 7.43 -9.39 -2.80
CA MET A 79 8.19 -10.49 -3.40
C MET A 79 9.64 -10.12 -3.72
N TYR A 80 9.86 -8.85 -4.07
CA TYR A 80 11.15 -8.31 -4.43
C TYR A 80 11.24 -6.85 -3.98
N ALA A 81 12.42 -6.44 -3.54
CA ALA A 81 12.71 -5.07 -3.13
C ALA A 81 14.14 -4.70 -3.52
N GLU A 82 14.31 -3.57 -4.20
CA GLU A 82 15.59 -3.04 -4.63
C GLU A 82 15.71 -1.56 -4.27
N MET A 83 16.81 -1.20 -3.62
CA MET A 83 17.08 0.19 -3.27
C MET A 83 17.79 0.88 -4.43
N GLU A 84 17.16 1.92 -5.02
CA GLU A 84 17.79 2.74 -6.06
C GLU A 84 18.79 3.72 -5.44
N ASN A 85 18.42 4.35 -4.32
CA ASN A 85 19.24 5.35 -3.63
C ASN A 85 18.82 5.43 -2.15
N GLN A 86 19.78 5.51 -1.22
CA GLN A 86 19.48 5.53 0.22
C GLN A 86 18.56 6.69 0.67
N PHE A 87 18.63 7.84 0.00
CA PHE A 87 17.81 9.01 0.33
C PHE A 87 16.48 9.03 -0.42
N LEU A 88 16.48 8.65 -1.71
CA LEU A 88 15.27 8.69 -2.55
C LEU A 88 14.38 7.46 -2.37
N GLY A 89 14.97 6.31 -2.03
CA GLY A 89 14.29 5.04 -1.79
C GLY A 89 14.50 3.99 -2.88
N GLY A 90 13.48 3.19 -3.14
CA GLY A 90 13.58 1.98 -3.95
C GLY A 90 12.28 1.52 -4.58
N ILE A 91 12.37 0.44 -5.36
CA ILE A 91 11.26 -0.21 -6.03
C ILE A 91 10.96 -1.54 -5.33
N ILE A 92 9.68 -1.85 -5.19
CA ILE A 92 9.21 -3.14 -4.70
C ILE A 92 8.28 -3.78 -5.72
N THR A 93 8.23 -5.11 -5.74
CA THR A 93 7.22 -5.89 -6.46
C THR A 93 6.24 -6.51 -5.47
N ILE A 94 4.95 -6.22 -5.63
CA ILE A 94 3.87 -6.72 -4.75
C ILE A 94 3.07 -7.88 -5.36
N GLY A 95 3.55 -8.43 -6.47
CA GLY A 95 2.91 -9.52 -7.22
C GLY A 95 2.91 -9.27 -8.72
N PHE A 96 2.12 -10.08 -9.43
CA PHE A 96 1.98 -10.02 -10.89
C PHE A 96 0.54 -9.70 -11.28
N GLY A 97 0.36 -8.84 -12.28
CA GLY A 97 -0.95 -8.54 -12.84
C GLY A 97 -1.48 -9.65 -13.76
N GLU A 98 -2.67 -9.47 -14.31
CA GLU A 98 -3.32 -10.47 -15.19
C GLU A 98 -2.53 -10.76 -16.48
N ASN A 99 -1.70 -9.82 -16.92
CA ASN A 99 -0.80 -9.96 -18.06
C ASN A 99 0.57 -10.55 -17.69
N ASN A 100 0.71 -11.09 -16.47
CA ASN A 100 1.94 -11.63 -15.92
C ASN A 100 3.10 -10.59 -15.84
N LYS A 101 2.79 -9.30 -15.87
CA LYS A 101 3.78 -8.25 -15.61
C LYS A 101 3.88 -7.98 -14.12
N PRO A 102 5.09 -7.73 -13.58
CA PRO A 102 5.25 -7.37 -12.18
C PRO A 102 4.51 -6.05 -11.90
N VAL A 103 3.86 -5.99 -10.74
CA VAL A 103 3.26 -4.77 -10.22
C VAL A 103 4.24 -4.13 -9.27
N GLU A 104 4.89 -3.08 -9.77
CA GLU A 104 5.96 -2.38 -9.07
C GLU A 104 5.46 -1.09 -8.44
N LEU A 105 5.94 -0.80 -7.23
CA LEU A 105 5.64 0.41 -6.49
C LEU A 105 6.93 1.06 -5.99
N LYS A 106 6.95 2.39 -5.94
CA LYS A 106 8.09 3.14 -5.41
C LYS A 106 7.88 3.48 -3.93
N LEU A 107 8.86 3.16 -3.09
CA LEU A 107 8.91 3.55 -1.69
C LEU A 107 10.00 4.60 -1.49
N GLY A 108 9.74 5.62 -0.69
CA GLY A 108 10.76 6.53 -0.17
C GLY A 108 11.71 5.85 0.82
N GLY A 109 12.94 6.37 0.94
CA GLY A 109 14.04 5.72 1.68
C GLY A 109 13.71 5.30 3.11
N LYS A 110 13.02 6.14 3.88
CA LYS A 110 12.59 5.79 5.25
C LYS A 110 11.68 4.56 5.29
N ALA A 111 10.66 4.53 4.42
CA ALA A 111 9.71 3.42 4.34
C ALA A 111 10.38 2.14 3.81
N PHE A 112 11.33 2.29 2.88
CA PHE A 112 12.11 1.18 2.37
C PHE A 112 12.98 0.54 3.47
N ASN A 113 13.66 1.34 4.28
CA ASN A 113 14.45 0.83 5.40
C ASN A 113 13.57 0.11 6.43
N GLU A 114 12.38 0.65 6.73
CA GLU A 114 11.40 -0.02 7.59
C GLU A 114 10.96 -1.36 7.00
N LEU A 115 10.70 -1.43 5.70
CA LEU A 115 10.35 -2.67 5.00
C LEU A 115 11.47 -3.70 5.13
N CYS A 116 12.71 -3.34 4.83
CA CYS A 116 13.85 -4.24 4.95
C CYS A 116 14.03 -4.76 6.38
N ALA A 117 13.82 -3.91 7.39
CA ALA A 117 13.88 -4.33 8.80
C ALA A 117 12.80 -5.37 9.13
N ARG A 118 11.57 -5.20 8.61
CA ARG A 118 10.49 -6.18 8.81
C ARG A 118 10.72 -7.49 8.06
N LEU A 119 11.25 -7.43 6.83
CA LEU A 119 11.58 -8.63 6.04
C LEU A 119 12.76 -9.41 6.62
N SER A 120 13.73 -8.71 7.24
CA SER A 120 14.91 -9.31 7.87
C SER A 120 14.64 -9.82 9.28
N SER A 121 13.55 -9.37 9.90
CA SER A 121 13.14 -9.86 11.22
C SER A 121 12.59 -11.28 11.03
N PRO A 122 13.23 -12.32 11.60
CA PRO A 122 12.64 -13.66 11.57
C PRO A 122 11.27 -13.54 12.22
N HIS A 123 10.24 -14.04 11.56
CA HIS A 123 8.90 -14.10 12.13
C HIS A 123 9.04 -14.63 13.56
N GLY A 124 8.57 -13.85 14.54
CA GLY A 124 8.50 -14.32 15.91
C GLY A 124 7.67 -15.58 15.91
N ASN A 125 8.33 -16.75 15.96
CA ASN A 125 7.73 -18.02 16.33
C ASN A 125 7.30 -17.89 17.80
N GLY A 126 6.19 -17.19 18.02
CA GLY A 126 5.38 -17.39 19.20
C GLY A 126 4.71 -18.75 19.05
N SER A 127 5.24 -19.72 19.79
CA SER A 127 4.66 -21.00 20.25
C SER A 127 5.44 -22.26 19.87
N ALA A 128 6.31 -22.68 20.79
CA ALA A 128 6.44 -24.07 21.18
C ALA A 128 6.48 -24.09 22.70
N GLY A 129 5.47 -24.73 23.30
CA GLY A 129 5.40 -24.98 24.73
C GLY A 129 6.35 -26.07 25.20
#